data_AF-A0A2K3JW86-F1
#
_entry.id   AF-A0A2K3JW86-F1
#
_cell.length_a   1.000
_cell.length_b   1.000
_cell.length_c   1.000
_cell.angle_alpha   90.00
_cell.angle_beta   90.00
_cell.angle_gamma   90.00
#
_symmetry.space_group_name_H-M   'P 1'
#
loop_
_entity.id
_entity.type
_entity.pdbx_description
1 polymer ?
#
loop_
_entity_poly.entity_id
_entity_poly.type
_entity_poly.pdbx_seq_one_letter_code
_entity_poly.pdbx_strand_id
1 'polypeptide(L)'
;MVPVMGGTDKDTATVISTMLFISGITTILHSYFGTRLPLVQGSSFVYLAPALVIINAQDYRNLTEHKFRHIMRELQGAIIVGSIFQCILGFSGLMSILL
;
A
#
# COMPACT_ATOMS: atom_id res chain seq x y z
N MET A 1 -11.39 -4.21 3.20
CA MET A 1 -10.28 -5.20 3.16
C MET A 1 -9.84 -5.67 4.54
N VAL A 2 -9.72 -4.77 5.53
CA VAL A 2 -9.33 -5.14 6.91
C VAL A 2 -10.16 -6.27 7.54
N PRO A 3 -11.50 -6.32 7.40
CA PRO A 3 -12.29 -7.45 7.92
C PRO A 3 -11.95 -8.78 7.24
N VAL A 4 -11.64 -8.76 5.94
CA VAL A 4 -11.29 -9.94 5.14
C VAL A 4 -9.91 -10.50 5.56
N MET A 5 -9.04 -9.64 6.07
CA MET A 5 -7.75 -10.02 6.65
C MET A 5 -7.86 -10.59 8.08
N GLY A 6 -9.06 -10.62 8.67
CA GLY A 6 -9.27 -11.00 10.07
C GLY A 6 -8.97 -9.89 11.08
N GLY A 7 -9.01 -8.63 10.65
CA GLY A 7 -8.86 -7.47 11.54
C GLY A 7 -10.18 -7.05 12.18
N THR A 8 -10.09 -6.40 13.34
CA THR A 8 -11.23 -5.85 14.10
C THR A 8 -11.63 -4.45 13.61
N ASP A 9 -12.75 -3.91 14.09
CA ASP A 9 -13.15 -2.53 13.80
C ASP A 9 -12.11 -1.51 14.29
N LYS A 10 -11.42 -1.81 15.39
CA LYS A 10 -10.31 -0.99 15.91
C LYS A 10 -9.12 -0.98 14.94
N ASP A 11 -8.80 -2.12 14.35
CA ASP A 11 -7.76 -2.21 13.33
C ASP A 11 -8.16 -1.44 12.07
N THR A 12 -9.43 -1.52 11.68
CA THR A 12 -9.97 -0.76 10.55
C THR A 12 -9.84 0.74 10.78
N ALA A 13 -10.26 1.22 11.96
CA ALA A 13 -10.13 2.63 12.33
C ALA A 13 -8.67 3.09 12.34
N THR A 14 -7.75 2.23 12.79
CA THR A 14 -6.31 2.52 12.81
C THR A 14 -5.72 2.59 11.40
N VAL A 15 -6.10 1.68 10.50
CA VAL A 15 -5.66 1.73 9.09
C VAL A 15 -6.20 2.97 8.39
N ILE A 16 -7.47 3.33 8.63
CA ILE A 16 -8.07 4.53 8.03
C ILE A 16 -7.38 5.79 8.55
N SER A 17 -7.18 5.92 9.86
CA SER A 17 -6.55 7.10 10.45
C SER A 17 -5.11 7.29 9.98
N THR A 18 -4.34 6.20 9.91
CA THR A 18 -2.97 6.24 9.40
C THR A 18 -2.91 6.58 7.92
N MET A 19 -3.79 6.00 7.09
CA MET A 19 -3.86 6.35 5.66
C MET A 19 -4.19 7.83 5.44
N LEU A 20 -5.16 8.38 6.15
CA LEU A 20 -5.52 9.80 6.05
C LEU A 20 -4.37 10.71 6.52
N PHE A 21 -3.73 10.36 7.63
CA PHE A 21 -2.60 11.12 8.17
C PHE A 21 -1.42 11.13 7.20
N ILE A 22 -1.03 9.95 6.68
CA ILE A 22 0.06 9.81 5.72
C ILE A 22 -0.28 10.51 4.40
N SER A 23 -1.51 10.37 3.91
CA SER A 23 -1.99 11.07 2.70
C SER A 23 -1.83 12.60 2.83
N GLY A 24 -2.15 13.17 3.98
CA GLY A 24 -1.92 14.59 4.26
C GLY A 24 -0.44 14.98 4.20
N ILE A 25 0.41 14.21 4.88
CA ILE A 25 1.87 14.44 4.87
C ILE A 25 2.44 14.34 3.46
N THR A 26 2.07 13.30 2.71
CA THR A 26 2.60 13.08 1.36
C THR A 26 2.08 14.13 0.38
N THR A 27 0.85 14.62 0.54
CA THR A 27 0.31 15.72 -0.26
C THR A 27 1.06 17.03 0.01
N ILE A 28 1.37 17.34 1.27
CA ILE A 28 2.22 18.48 1.63
C ILE A 28 3.60 18.32 0.99
N LEU A 29 4.24 17.15 1.16
CA LEU A 29 5.56 16.89 0.59
C LEU A 29 5.57 17.01 -0.95
N HIS A 30 4.55 16.47 -1.62
CA HIS A 30 4.39 16.55 -3.07
C HIS A 30 4.16 18.00 -3.55
N SER A 31 3.41 18.79 -2.79
CA SER A 31 3.10 20.19 -3.13
C SER A 31 4.31 21.11 -2.90
N TYR A 32 5.16 20.84 -1.91
CA TYR A 32 6.34 21.67 -1.63
C TYR A 32 7.60 21.23 -2.38
N PHE A 33 7.89 19.93 -2.42
CA PHE A 33 9.13 19.38 -3.01
C PHE A 33 8.93 18.62 -4.32
N GLY A 34 7.70 18.22 -4.63
CA GLY A 34 7.37 17.47 -5.83
C GLY A 34 7.02 18.40 -7.01
N THR A 35 5.91 18.09 -7.68
CA THR A 35 5.50 18.80 -8.92
C THR A 35 4.91 20.19 -8.66
N ARG A 36 4.80 20.60 -7.39
CA ARG A 36 4.15 21.86 -6.95
C ARG A 36 2.68 21.97 -7.30
N LEU A 37 2.06 20.84 -7.66
CA LEU A 37 0.62 20.75 -7.86
C LEU A 37 -0.05 20.22 -6.58
N PRO A 38 -1.16 20.81 -6.14
CA PRO A 38 -1.93 20.35 -4.99
C PRO A 38 -2.73 19.08 -5.34
N LEU A 39 -2.01 17.97 -5.55
CA LEU A 39 -2.58 16.67 -5.86
C LEU A 39 -2.66 15.82 -4.60
N VAL A 40 -3.89 15.50 -4.18
CA VAL A 40 -4.13 14.64 -3.03
C VAL A 40 -3.65 13.23 -3.35
N GLN A 41 -2.60 12.78 -2.67
CA GLN A 41 -2.07 11.43 -2.84
C GLN A 41 -2.89 10.45 -1.99
N GLY A 42 -3.55 9.49 -2.64
CA GLY A 42 -4.34 8.45 -1.99
C GLY A 42 -3.84 7.04 -2.31
N SER A 43 -4.50 6.04 -1.71
CA SER A 43 -4.28 4.64 -2.06
C SER A 43 -4.81 4.33 -3.47
N SER A 44 -4.03 3.57 -4.25
CA SER A 44 -4.41 3.20 -5.62
C SER A 44 -5.24 1.92 -5.65
N PHE A 45 -6.34 1.94 -6.40
CA PHE A 45 -7.20 0.76 -6.64
C PHE A 45 -6.47 -0.37 -7.38
N VAL A 46 -5.38 -0.08 -8.08
CA VAL A 46 -4.55 -1.08 -8.77
C VAL A 46 -4.02 -2.14 -7.79
N TYR A 47 -3.80 -1.77 -6.52
CA TYR A 47 -3.33 -2.69 -5.50
C TYR A 47 -4.41 -3.62 -4.94
N LEU A 48 -5.70 -3.48 -5.31
CA LEU A 48 -6.76 -4.36 -4.82
C LEU A 48 -6.55 -5.81 -5.23
N ALA A 49 -6.26 -6.06 -6.51
CA ALA A 49 -6.04 -7.40 -7.04
C ALA A 49 -4.87 -8.13 -6.34
N PRO A 50 -3.65 -7.56 -6.30
CA PRO A 50 -2.54 -8.22 -5.59
C PRO A 50 -2.79 -8.35 -4.09
N ALA A 51 -3.46 -7.37 -3.46
CA ALA A 51 -3.81 -7.48 -2.05
C ALA A 51 -4.80 -8.63 -1.79
N LEU A 52 -5.81 -8.85 -2.63
CA LEU A 52 -6.73 -9.98 -2.52
C LEU A 52 -6.02 -11.33 -2.69
N VAL A 53 -5.03 -11.41 -3.59
CA VAL A 53 -4.21 -12.61 -3.78
C VAL A 53 -3.43 -12.93 -2.50
N ILE A 54 -2.77 -11.93 -1.90
CA ILE A 54 -2.02 -12.11 -0.65
C ILE A 54 -2.93 -12.56 0.49
N ILE A 55 -4.11 -11.95 0.64
CA ILE A 55 -5.07 -12.30 1.71
C ILE A 55 -5.54 -13.76 1.63
N ASN A 56 -5.68 -14.28 0.40
CA ASN A 56 -6.18 -15.63 0.16
C ASN A 56 -5.08 -16.70 0.03
N ALA A 57 -3.80 -16.34 0.23
CA ALA A 57 -2.71 -17.29 0.16
C ALA A 57 -2.85 -18.39 1.23
N GLN A 58 -2.50 -19.63 0.87
CA GLN A 58 -2.69 -20.81 1.72
C GLN A 58 -2.00 -20.68 3.08
N ASP A 59 -0.84 -20.02 3.12
CA ASP A 59 -0.06 -19.79 4.35
C ASP A 59 -0.87 -19.03 5.42
N TYR A 60 -1.76 -18.12 5.01
CA TYR A 60 -2.60 -17.33 5.93
C TYR A 60 -3.98 -17.95 6.18
N ARG A 61 -4.33 -19.06 5.54
CA ARG A 61 -5.61 -19.74 5.74
C ARG A 61 -5.64 -20.55 7.04
N ASN A 62 -4.50 -21.12 7.44
CA ASN A 62 -4.37 -21.93 8.66
C ASN A 62 -3.90 -21.12 9.89
N LEU A 63 -3.57 -19.84 9.74
CA LEU A 63 -3.20 -18.96 10.83
C LEU A 63 -4.46 -18.42 11.52
N THR A 64 -4.77 -18.94 12.71
CA THR A 64 -5.89 -18.48 13.56
C THR A 64 -5.51 -17.25 14.37
N GLU A 65 -4.27 -17.19 14.87
CA GLU A 65 -3.77 -16.11 15.72
C GLU A 65 -3.00 -15.06 14.92
N HIS A 66 -3.24 -13.76 15.20
CA HIS A 66 -2.54 -12.62 14.58
C HIS A 66 -2.52 -12.60 13.04
N LYS A 67 -3.54 -13.19 12.38
CA LYS A 67 -3.68 -13.23 10.92
C LYS A 67 -3.58 -11.85 10.27
N PHE A 68 -4.31 -10.88 10.82
CA PHE A 68 -4.31 -9.50 10.31
C PHE A 68 -2.92 -8.88 10.27
N ARG A 69 -2.14 -9.02 11.36
CA ARG A 69 -0.80 -8.42 11.47
C ARG A 69 0.19 -9.03 10.47
N HIS A 70 0.12 -10.34 10.25
CA HIS A 70 0.96 -11.01 9.26
C HIS A 70 0.62 -10.55 7.85
N ILE A 71 -0.66 -10.60 7.45
CA ILE A 71 -1.07 -10.15 6.11
C ILE A 71 -0.72 -8.68 5.88
N MET A 72 -0.93 -7.82 6.88
CA MET A 72 -0.62 -6.39 6.78
C MET A 72 0.88 -6.14 6.59
N ARG A 73 1.74 -6.90 7.29
CA ARG A 73 3.20 -6.81 7.13
C ARG A 73 3.64 -7.22 5.73
N GLU A 74 3.08 -8.30 5.20
CA GLU A 74 3.42 -8.84 3.88
C GLU A 74 2.93 -7.92 2.77
N LEU A 75 1.73 -7.36 2.91
CA LEU A 75 1.20 -6.35 2.00
C LEU A 75 2.08 -5.10 1.95
N GLN A 76 2.46 -4.56 3.12
CA GLN A 76 3.33 -3.39 3.19
C GLN A 76 4.73 -3.68 2.63
N GLY A 77 5.30 -4.84 2.94
CA GLY A 77 6.59 -5.28 2.39
C GLY A 77 6.56 -5.38 0.86
N ALA A 78 5.52 -6.01 0.30
CA ALA A 78 5.34 -6.11 -1.14
C ALA A 78 5.21 -4.73 -1.80
N ILE A 79 4.45 -3.81 -1.20
CA ILE A 79 4.30 -2.43 -1.72
C ILE A 79 5.64 -1.69 -1.66
N ILE A 80 6.42 -1.81 -0.59
CA ILE A 80 7.73 -1.15 -0.45
C ILE A 80 8.70 -1.65 -1.53
N VAL A 81 8.83 -2.97 -1.69
CA VAL A 81 9.72 -3.57 -2.70
C VAL A 81 9.28 -3.16 -4.11
N GLY A 82 7.97 -3.25 -4.39
CA GLY A 82 7.40 -2.80 -5.66
C GLY A 82 7.67 -1.32 -5.94
N SER A 83 7.57 -0.46 -4.92
CA SER A 83 7.81 0.98 -5.04
C SER A 83 9.29 1.27 -5.31
N ILE A 84 10.22 0.59 -4.64
CA ILE A 84 11.66 0.73 -4.91
C ILE A 84 11.97 0.32 -6.35
N PHE A 85 11.44 -0.83 -6.79
CA PHE A 85 11.59 -1.29 -8.16
C PHE A 85 11.05 -0.26 -9.16
N GLN A 86 9.84 0.26 -8.92
CA GLN A 86 9.22 1.29 -9.74
C GLN A 86 10.04 2.59 -9.78
N CYS A 87 10.62 3.02 -8.65
CA CYS A 87 11.51 4.17 -8.61
C CYS A 87 12.76 3.96 -9.47
N ILE A 88 13.42 2.81 -9.35
CA ILE A 88 14.61 2.49 -10.16
C ILE A 88 14.28 2.51 -11.66
N LEU A 89 13.19 1.85 -12.05
CA LEU A 89 12.74 1.85 -13.45
C LEU A 89 12.38 3.26 -13.94
N GLY A 90 11.70 4.04 -13.11
CA GLY A 90 11.33 5.43 -13.41
C GLY A 90 12.54 6.34 -13.61
N PHE A 91 13.54 6.26 -12.72
CA PHE A 91 14.77 7.06 -12.83
C PHE A 91 15.70 6.61 -13.97
N SER A 92 15.75 5.31 -14.26
CA SER A 92 16.57 4.78 -15.35
C SER A 92 16.05 5.13 -16.75
N GLY A 93 14.80 5.62 -16.88
CA GLY A 93 14.18 5.92 -18.17
C GLY A 93 13.80 4.69 -19.00
N LEU A 94 13.99 3.46 -18.47
CA LEU A 94 13.64 2.21 -19.16
C LEU A 94 12.15 2.13 -19.53
N MET A 95 11.28 2.80 -18.78
CA MET A 95 9.86 2.92 -19.13
C MET A 95 9.62 3.61 -20.48
N SER A 96 10.53 4.46 -20.96
CA SER A 96 10.43 5.10 -22.27
C SER A 96 10.81 4.19 -23.44
N ILE A 97 11.45 3.04 -23.19
CA ILE A 97 11.84 2.07 -24.23
C ILE A 97 10.74 1.02 -24.45
N LEU A 98 9.89 0.81 -23.43
CA LEU A 98 8.79 -0.15 -23.44
C LEU A 98 7.44 0.42 -23.92
N LEU A 99 7.38 1.72 -24.23
CA LEU A 99 6.20 2.46 -24.66
C LEU A 99 6.40 2.96 -26.09
#